data_AF-D9RZH4-F1
#
_entry.id   AF-D9RZH4-F1
#
_cell.length_a   1.000
_cell.length_b   1.000
_cell.length_c   1.000
_cell.angle_alpha   90.00
_cell.angle_beta   90.00
_cell.angle_gamma   90.00
#
_symmetry.space_group_name_H-M   'P 1'
#
loop_
_entity.id
_entity.type
_entity.pdbx_description
1 polymer ?
#
loop_
_entity_poly.entity_id
_entity_poly.type
_entity_poly.pdbx_seq_one_letter_code
_entity_poly.pdbx_strand_id
1 'polypeptide(L)'
;MNLKQKLDELCTWVGIVGWVTTIAGAIEAIIGLFAYVIGALPGVITLILGIKLLGARKYAKSIALSQEYNEQDMVLLIKELTAYFKIQGLFIIIGFSAAIIVALSGFLLYQ
;
A
#
# COMPACT_ATOMS: atom_id res chain seq x y z
N MET A 1 -2.79 -8.42 -25.81
CA MET A 1 -2.41 -8.84 -24.45
C MET A 1 -3.65 -9.35 -23.74
N ASN A 2 -3.63 -10.55 -23.16
CA ASN A 2 -4.81 -11.16 -22.50
C ASN A 2 -4.86 -10.77 -21.00
N LEU A 3 -6.07 -10.70 -20.43
CA LEU A 3 -6.31 -10.46 -18.99
C LEU A 3 -5.43 -11.32 -18.08
N LYS A 4 -5.25 -12.62 -18.39
CA LYS A 4 -4.42 -13.52 -17.57
C LYS A 4 -2.96 -13.08 -17.49
N GLN A 5 -2.39 -12.62 -18.61
CA GLN A 5 -1.02 -12.10 -18.64
C GLN A 5 -0.90 -10.81 -17.80
N LYS A 6 -1.90 -9.92 -17.88
CA LYS A 6 -1.91 -8.70 -17.07
C LYS A 6 -2.07 -8.96 -15.57
N LEU A 7 -2.86 -9.96 -15.21
CA LEU A 7 -3.01 -10.39 -13.81
C LEU A 7 -1.74 -11.05 -13.28
N ASP A 8 -0.99 -11.76 -14.11
CA ASP A 8 0.29 -12.35 -13.74
C ASP A 8 1.38 -11.28 -13.51
N GLU A 9 1.47 -10.28 -14.40
CA GLU A 9 2.31 -9.09 -14.20
C GLU A 9 1.94 -8.35 -12.91
N LEU A 10 0.63 -8.12 -12.70
CA LEU A 10 0.12 -7.48 -11.50
C LEU A 10 0.48 -8.30 -10.25
N CYS A 11 0.26 -9.62 -10.26
CA CYS A 11 0.58 -10.53 -9.16
C CYS A 11 2.07 -10.45 -8.77
N THR A 12 2.95 -10.37 -9.77
CA THR A 12 4.40 -10.26 -9.54
C THR A 12 4.73 -8.96 -8.82
N TRP A 13 4.32 -7.81 -9.38
CA TRP A 13 4.67 -6.50 -8.82
C TRP A 13 3.97 -6.22 -7.49
N VAL A 14 2.67 -6.47 -7.41
CA VAL A 14 1.90 -6.32 -6.16
C VAL A 14 2.44 -7.25 -5.08
N GLY A 15 2.93 -8.44 -5.45
CA GLY A 15 3.57 -9.35 -4.51
C GLY A 15 4.92 -8.86 -4.00
N ILE A 16 5.78 -8.35 -4.89
CA ILE A 16 7.08 -7.78 -4.51
C ILE A 16 6.86 -6.59 -3.58
N VAL A 17 6.04 -5.62 -4.00
CA VAL A 17 5.76 -4.42 -3.20
C VAL A 17 5.08 -4.81 -1.90
N GLY A 18 4.09 -5.71 -1.93
CA GLY A 18 3.39 -6.16 -0.73
C GLY A 18 4.31 -6.78 0.32
N TRP A 19 5.25 -7.64 -0.08
CA TRP A 19 6.21 -8.23 0.86
C TRP A 19 7.20 -7.20 1.41
N VAL A 20 7.79 -6.37 0.54
CA VAL A 20 8.73 -5.32 0.96
C VAL A 20 8.05 -4.37 1.94
N THR A 21 6.84 -3.89 1.62
CA THR A 21 6.06 -3.01 2.49
C THR A 21 5.69 -3.69 3.80
N THR A 22 5.31 -4.97 3.80
CA THR A 22 4.99 -5.70 5.03
C THR A 22 6.21 -5.82 5.96
N ILE A 23 7.37 -6.18 5.41
CA ILE A 23 8.61 -6.33 6.17
C ILE A 23 9.07 -4.98 6.71
N ALA A 24 9.06 -3.93 5.87
CA ALA A 24 9.41 -2.58 6.30
C ALA A 24 8.50 -2.08 7.42
N GLY A 25 7.18 -2.24 7.27
CA GLY A 25 6.21 -1.84 8.29
C GLY A 25 6.38 -2.61 9.61
N ALA A 26 6.68 -3.91 9.55
CA ALA A 26 6.97 -4.70 10.74
C ALA A 26 8.22 -4.18 11.48
N ILE A 27 9.30 -3.90 10.76
CA ILE A 27 10.53 -3.33 11.32
C ILE A 27 10.24 -1.95 11.94
N GLU A 28 9.55 -1.07 11.20
CA GLU A 28 9.20 0.27 11.66
C GLU A 28 8.30 0.24 12.89
N ALA A 29 7.33 -0.68 12.95
CA ALA A 29 6.45 -0.83 14.10
C ALA A 29 7.22 -1.27 15.36
N ILE A 30 8.19 -2.19 15.20
CA ILE A 30 9.04 -2.65 16.29
C ILE A 30 9.95 -1.52 16.78
N ILE A 31 10.65 -0.85 15.87
CA ILE A 31 11.55 0.27 16.23
C ILE A 31 10.74 1.41 16.88
N GLY A 32 9.61 1.76 16.29
CA GLY A 32 8.71 2.80 16.77
C GLY A 32 8.15 2.52 18.15
N LEU A 33 7.88 1.24 18.49
CA LEU A 33 7.43 0.85 19.83
C LEU A 33 8.43 1.24 20.92
N PHE A 34 9.74 1.12 20.64
CA PHE A 34 10.80 1.51 21.57
C PHE A 34 11.00 3.04 21.66
N ALA A 35 10.45 3.81 20.71
CA ALA A 35 10.55 5.26 20.62
C ALA A 35 9.25 6.00 21.02
N TYR A 36 8.43 5.41 21.90
CA TYR A 36 7.03 5.77 22.30
C TYR A 36 5.92 5.12 21.45
N VAL A 37 4.79 4.76 22.08
CA VAL A 37 3.64 4.05 21.44
C VAL A 37 3.12 4.74 20.17
N ILE A 38 3.19 6.08 20.10
CA ILE A 38 2.80 6.86 18.92
C ILE A 38 3.73 6.59 17.73
N GLY A 39 5.01 6.29 17.98
CA GLY A 39 6.01 5.96 16.96
C GLY A 39 5.77 4.62 16.26
N ALA A 40 5.03 3.69 16.87
CA ALA A 40 4.68 2.41 16.23
C ALA A 40 3.56 2.56 15.18
N LEU A 41 2.73 3.61 15.29
CA LEU A 41 1.54 3.79 14.45
C LEU A 41 1.87 3.84 12.94
N PRO A 42 2.86 4.61 12.46
CA PRO A 42 3.26 4.59 11.06
C PRO A 42 3.61 3.18 10.56
N GLY A 43 4.43 2.44 11.33
CA GLY A 43 4.82 1.08 10.97
C GLY A 43 3.65 0.10 10.88
N VAL A 44 2.68 0.18 11.81
CA VAL A 44 1.46 -0.64 11.77
C VAL A 44 0.64 -0.33 10.51
N ILE A 45 0.51 0.94 10.13
CA ILE A 45 -0.23 1.31 8.92
C ILE A 45 0.50 0.82 7.67
N THR A 46 1.83 0.97 7.61
CA THR A 46 2.67 0.40 6.54
C THR A 46 2.49 -1.12 6.45
N LEU A 47 2.46 -1.82 7.57
CA LEU A 47 2.19 -3.26 7.61
C LEU A 47 0.80 -3.61 7.06
N ILE A 48 -0.24 -2.87 7.42
CA ILE A 48 -1.59 -3.05 6.88
C ILE A 48 -1.59 -2.86 5.36
N LEU A 49 -0.93 -1.82 4.85
CA LEU A 49 -0.80 -1.57 3.40
C LEU A 49 -0.14 -2.74 2.68
N GLY A 50 0.93 -3.30 3.25
CA GLY A 50 1.59 -4.50 2.72
C GLY A 50 0.65 -5.70 2.66
N ILE A 51 -0.11 -5.95 3.73
CA ILE A 51 -1.11 -7.02 3.79
C ILE A 51 -2.20 -6.83 2.73
N LYS A 52 -2.67 -5.59 2.49
CA LYS A 52 -3.65 -5.28 1.44
C LYS A 52 -3.13 -5.64 0.03
N LEU A 53 -1.87 -5.32 -0.26
CA LEU A 53 -1.25 -5.73 -1.51
C LEU A 53 -1.13 -7.27 -1.60
N LEU A 54 -0.70 -7.95 -0.54
CA LEU A 54 -0.62 -9.41 -0.54
C LEU A 54 -2.00 -10.09 -0.71
N GLY A 55 -3.07 -9.48 -0.19
CA GLY A 55 -4.45 -9.88 -0.45
C GLY A 55 -4.82 -9.72 -1.92
N ALA A 56 -4.57 -8.55 -2.51
CA ALA A 56 -4.78 -8.31 -3.93
C ALA A 56 -4.01 -9.33 -4.81
N ARG A 57 -2.74 -9.60 -4.50
CA ARG A 57 -1.94 -10.63 -5.17
C ARG A 57 -2.62 -12.00 -5.13
N LYS A 58 -3.12 -12.42 -3.96
CA LYS A 58 -3.79 -13.72 -3.78
C LYS A 58 -4.98 -13.85 -4.73
N TYR A 59 -5.84 -12.83 -4.82
CA TYR A 59 -7.00 -12.85 -5.71
C TYR A 59 -6.61 -12.76 -7.19
N ALA A 60 -5.63 -11.91 -7.56
CA ALA A 60 -5.13 -11.84 -8.92
C ALA A 60 -4.57 -13.19 -9.41
N LYS A 61 -3.81 -13.88 -8.55
CA LYS A 61 -3.27 -15.21 -8.84
C LYS A 61 -4.39 -16.26 -8.99
N SER A 62 -5.44 -16.19 -8.16
CA SER A 62 -6.62 -17.05 -8.28
C SER A 62 -7.25 -16.95 -9.67
N ILE A 63 -7.51 -15.72 -10.14
CA ILE A 63 -8.12 -15.45 -11.45
C ILE A 63 -7.20 -15.85 -12.61
N ALA A 64 -5.89 -15.63 -12.47
CA ALA A 64 -4.93 -15.98 -13.52
C ALA A 64 -4.83 -17.49 -13.74
N LEU A 65 -4.92 -18.28 -12.66
CA LEU A 65 -4.80 -19.73 -12.68
C LEU A 65 -6.14 -20.46 -12.87
N SER A 66 -7.27 -19.80 -12.60
CA SER A 66 -8.59 -20.41 -12.76
C SER A 66 -8.92 -20.66 -14.24
N GLN A 67 -9.56 -21.80 -14.53
CA GLN A 67 -10.07 -22.09 -15.86
C GLN A 67 -11.33 -21.29 -16.16
N GLU A 68 -12.15 -21.04 -15.13
CA GLU A 68 -13.36 -20.23 -15.21
C GLU A 68 -13.13 -18.85 -14.59
N TYR A 69 -13.78 -17.84 -15.17
CA TYR A 69 -13.75 -16.50 -14.63
C TYR A 69 -14.57 -16.44 -13.33
N ASN A 70 -13.91 -16.10 -12.23
CA ASN A 70 -14.55 -15.89 -10.94
C ASN A 70 -14.72 -14.38 -10.68
N GLU A 71 -15.93 -13.87 -10.89
CA GLU A 71 -16.26 -12.46 -10.65
C GLU A 71 -16.00 -12.05 -9.18
N GLN A 72 -16.26 -12.96 -8.23
CA GLN A 72 -16.06 -12.68 -6.81
C GLN A 72 -14.59 -12.40 -6.49
N ASP A 73 -13.66 -13.16 -7.08
CA ASP A 73 -12.23 -12.92 -6.91
C ASP A 73 -11.82 -11.57 -7.51
N MET A 74 -12.44 -11.16 -8.63
CA MET A 74 -12.19 -9.84 -9.22
C MET A 74 -12.68 -8.71 -8.31
N VAL A 75 -13.87 -8.86 -7.72
CA VAL A 75 -14.40 -7.90 -6.73
C VAL A 75 -13.48 -7.79 -5.52
N LEU A 76 -12.98 -8.92 -5.01
CA LEU A 76 -12.06 -8.94 -3.86
C LEU A 76 -10.69 -8.34 -4.21
N LEU A 77 -10.16 -8.60 -5.40
CA LEU A 77 -8.95 -7.94 -5.92
C LEU A 77 -9.12 -6.42 -5.90
N ILE A 78 -10.21 -5.92 -6.51
CA ILE A 78 -10.50 -4.48 -6.57
C ILE A 78 -10.69 -3.90 -5.17
N LYS A 79 -11.37 -4.61 -4.27
CA LYS A 79 -11.59 -4.18 -2.89
C LYS A 79 -10.27 -3.98 -2.13
N GLU A 80 -9.35 -4.94 -2.22
CA GLU A 80 -8.05 -4.86 -1.54
C GLU A 80 -7.17 -3.74 -2.12
N LEU A 81 -7.13 -3.60 -3.46
CA LEU A 81 -6.44 -2.48 -4.11
C LEU A 81 -7.05 -1.13 -3.74
N THR A 82 -8.38 -1.02 -3.71
CA THR A 82 -9.09 0.20 -3.32
C THR A 82 -8.74 0.60 -1.89
N ALA A 83 -8.70 -0.36 -0.96
CA ALA A 83 -8.29 -0.08 0.42
C ALA A 83 -6.84 0.43 0.49
N TYR A 84 -5.92 -0.20 -0.24
CA TYR A 84 -4.53 0.26 -0.34
C TYR A 84 -4.43 1.70 -0.87
N PHE A 85 -5.07 2.00 -2.01
CA PHE A 85 -5.00 3.32 -2.63
C PHE A 85 -5.71 4.40 -1.80
N LYS A 86 -6.77 4.08 -1.07
CA LYS A 86 -7.42 5.05 -0.15
C LYS A 86 -6.47 5.48 0.96
N ILE A 87 -5.78 4.52 1.58
CA ILE A 87 -4.84 4.80 2.67
C ILE A 87 -3.62 5.56 2.11
N GLN A 88 -3.03 5.08 1.01
CA GLN A 88 -1.88 5.76 0.39
C GLN A 88 -2.23 7.17 -0.12
N GLY A 89 -3.38 7.31 -0.77
CA GLY A 89 -3.87 8.60 -1.26
C GLY A 89 -4.05 9.61 -0.13
N LEU A 90 -4.57 9.19 1.02
CA LEU A 90 -4.67 10.04 2.20
C LEU A 90 -3.30 10.55 2.66
N PHE A 91 -2.29 9.68 2.77
CA PHE A 91 -0.94 10.09 3.16
C PHE A 91 -0.29 11.03 2.15
N ILE A 92 -0.50 10.79 0.84
CA ILE A 92 0.00 11.68 -0.21
C ILE A 92 -0.61 13.08 -0.04
N ILE A 93 -1.92 13.19 0.20
CA ILE A 93 -2.59 14.48 0.42
C ILE A 93 -2.03 15.20 1.64
N ILE A 94 -1.88 14.50 2.77
CA ILE A 94 -1.34 15.07 4.02
C ILE A 94 0.11 15.54 3.81
N GLY A 95 0.95 14.67 3.23
CA GLY A 95 2.37 14.96 2.98
C GLY A 95 2.56 16.13 2.03
N PHE A 96 1.78 16.17 0.95
CA PHE A 96 1.82 17.27 -0.03
C PHE A 96 1.40 18.61 0.60
N SER A 97 0.33 18.59 1.41
CA SER A 97 -0.14 19.78 2.12
C SER A 97 0.91 20.30 3.11
N ALA A 98 1.53 19.41 3.89
CA ALA A 98 2.60 19.77 4.82
C ALA A 98 3.83 20.35 4.10
N ALA A 99 4.23 19.76 2.96
CA ALA A 99 5.35 20.25 2.15
C ALA A 99 5.12 21.69 1.66
N ILE A 100 3.90 22.02 1.21
CA ILE A 100 3.55 23.39 0.79
C ILE A 100 3.68 24.37 1.97
N ILE A 101 3.14 24.01 3.14
CA ILE A 101 3.18 24.89 4.32
C ILE A 101 4.63 25.18 4.70
N VAL A 102 5.49 24.15 4.76
CA VAL A 102 6.91 24.30 5.10
C VAL A 102 7.64 25.17 4.08
N ALA A 103 7.37 24.97 2.78
CA ALA A 103 7.97 25.78 1.72
C ALA A 103 7.59 27.26 1.84
N LEU A 104 6.31 27.56 2.09
CA LEU A 104 5.83 28.93 2.28
C LEU A 104 6.38 29.57 3.55
N SER A 105 6.41 28.84 4.67
CA SER A 105 6.97 29.37 5.91
C SER A 105 8.47 29.63 5.80
N GLY A 106 9.22 28.73 5.14
CA GLY A 106 10.64 28.93 4.89
C GLY A 106 10.87 30.16 4.03
N PHE A 107 10.11 30.32 2.94
CA PHE A 107 10.20 31.50 2.08
C PHE A 107 9.94 32.80 2.84
N LEU A 108 8.92 32.85 3.70
CA LEU A 108 8.58 34.05 4.49
C LEU A 108 9.62 34.41 5.56
N LEU A 109 10.36 33.43 6.09
CA LEU A 109 11.38 33.66 7.13
C LEU A 109 12.75 34.08 6.57
N TYR A 110 13.01 33.81 5.28
CA TYR A 110 14.25 34.16 4.60
C TYR A 110 14.16 35.44 3.75
N GLN A 111 12.98 36.07 3.68
CA GLN A 111 12.79 37.43 3.17
C GLN A 111 12.85 38.45 4.30
#